data_AF-A0A2X3CTS4-F1
#
_entry.id   AF-A0A2X3CTS4-F1
#
_cell.length_a   1.000
_cell.length_b   1.000
_cell.length_c   1.000
_cell.angle_alpha   90.00
_cell.angle_beta   90.00
_cell.angle_gamma   90.00
#
_symmetry.space_group_name_H-M   'P 1'
#
loop_
_entity.id
_entity.type
_entity.pdbx_description
1 polymer ?
#
loop_
_entity_poly.entity_id
_entity_poly.type
_entity_poly.pdbx_seq_one_letter_code
_entity_poly.pdbx_strand_id
1 'polypeptide(L)' 'MALAHLGRLTGDNRVALVVYDGLPQDSIIETDVAAVIQSTRQGVGRQIADMVRRLIAGEDLATLQVLWQPEFFPGETA' A
#
# COMPACT_ATOMS: atom_id res chain seq x y z
N MET A 1 -1.53 -11.78 -15.46
CA MET A 1 -1.04 -10.40 -15.68
C MET A 1 -0.32 -10.32 -17.02
N ALA A 2 -0.55 -9.27 -17.83
CA ALA A 2 -0.10 -9.21 -19.22
C ALA A 2 1.43 -9.22 -19.40
N LEU A 3 2.19 -8.53 -18.54
CA LEU A 3 3.65 -8.51 -18.63
C LEU A 3 4.24 -9.90 -18.36
N ALA A 4 3.71 -10.64 -17.38
CA ALA A 4 4.13 -12.02 -17.14
C ALA A 4 3.87 -12.91 -18.36
N HIS A 5 2.68 -12.80 -18.97
CA HIS A 5 2.31 -13.60 -20.15
C HIS A 5 3.21 -13.31 -21.37
N LEU A 6 3.67 -12.07 -21.51
CA LEU A 6 4.59 -11.66 -22.58
C LEU A 6 6.07 -11.85 -22.23
N GLY A 7 6.40 -12.42 -21.06
CA GLY A 7 7.79 -12.57 -20.60
C GLY A 7 8.51 -11.24 -20.37
N ARG A 8 7.76 -10.17 -20.06
CA ARG A 8 8.27 -8.80 -19.86
C ARG A 8 8.14 -8.31 -18.43
N LEU A 9 7.80 -9.17 -17.48
CA LEU A 9 7.73 -8.79 -16.07
C LEU A 9 9.12 -8.77 -15.42
N THR A 10 10.02 -9.67 -15.84
CA THR A 10 11.38 -9.82 -15.31
C THR A 10 12.37 -10.04 -16.47
N GLY A 11 13.67 -10.09 -16.16
CA GLY A 11 14.74 -10.30 -17.14
C GLY A 11 15.20 -9.03 -17.88
N ASP A 12 15.99 -9.22 -18.94
CA ASP A 12 16.76 -8.15 -19.60
C ASP A 12 15.91 -7.14 -20.37
N ASN A 13 14.70 -7.52 -20.81
CA ASN A 13 13.77 -6.66 -21.55
C ASN A 13 12.47 -6.37 -20.76
N ARG A 14 12.60 -6.32 -19.43
CA ARG A 14 11.47 -6.09 -18.53
C ARG A 14 10.87 -4.70 -18.67
N VAL A 15 9.59 -4.58 -18.35
CA VAL A 15 8.90 -3.32 -18.10
C VAL A 15 8.73 -3.19 -16.59
N ALA A 16 9.22 -2.08 -16.02
CA ALA A 16 9.05 -1.81 -14.61
C ALA A 16 7.56 -1.73 -14.23
N LEU A 17 7.19 -2.39 -13.14
CA LEU A 17 5.83 -2.43 -12.63
C LEU A 17 5.88 -2.17 -11.13
N VAL A 18 5.14 -1.15 -10.69
CA VAL A 18 4.88 -0.86 -9.28
C VAL A 18 3.36 -0.81 -9.08
N VAL A 19 2.86 -1.51 -8.07
CA VAL A 19 1.42 -1.63 -7.80
C VAL A 19 1.08 -1.03 -6.43
N TYR A 20 0.02 -0.23 -6.36
CA TYR A 20 -0.51 0.23 -5.07
C TYR A 20 -1.22 -0.91 -4.34
N ASP A 21 -0.97 -1.02 -3.04
CA ASP A 21 -1.47 -2.07 -2.15
C ASP A 21 -1.03 -3.50 -2.52
N GLY A 22 -0.06 -3.60 -3.43
CA GLY A 22 0.45 -4.88 -3.92
C GLY A 22 -0.57 -5.65 -4.76
N LEU A 23 -0.26 -6.92 -5.03
CA LEU A 23 -1.17 -7.82 -5.72
C LEU A 23 -2.25 -8.34 -4.76
N PRO A 24 -3.47 -8.63 -5.25
CA PRO A 24 -4.51 -9.20 -4.41
C PRO A 24 -4.11 -10.61 -3.94
N GLN A 25 -4.67 -11.04 -2.81
CA GLN A 25 -4.30 -12.32 -2.17
C GLN A 25 -4.58 -13.55 -3.03
N ASP A 26 -5.49 -13.45 -3.99
CA ASP A 26 -5.84 -14.49 -4.96
C ASP A 26 -5.02 -14.39 -6.27
N SER A 27 -3.99 -13.54 -6.30
CA SER A 27 -3.06 -13.44 -7.41
C SER A 27 -2.31 -14.75 -7.62
N ILE A 28 -2.30 -15.21 -8.87
CA ILE A 28 -1.53 -16.38 -9.33
C ILE A 28 -0.10 -16.01 -9.79
N ILE A 29 0.30 -14.74 -9.66
CA ILE A 29 1.65 -14.29 -10.00
C ILE A 29 2.55 -14.52 -8.79
N GLU A 30 3.56 -15.37 -8.95
CA GLU A 30 4.54 -15.70 -7.91
C GLU A 30 5.70 -14.70 -7.82
N THR A 31 5.94 -13.93 -8.88
CA THR A 31 6.97 -12.87 -8.90
C THR A 31 6.68 -11.83 -7.82
N ASP A 32 7.70 -11.47 -7.04
CA ASP A 32 7.63 -10.40 -6.05
C ASP A 32 7.52 -9.04 -6.76
N VAL A 33 6.29 -8.54 -6.91
CA VAL A 33 6.01 -7.28 -7.60
C VAL A 33 6.22 -6.11 -6.65
N ALA A 34 6.99 -5.12 -7.10
CA ALA A 34 7.20 -3.86 -6.40
C ALA A 34 5.86 -3.22 -6.00
N ALA A 35 5.78 -2.72 -4.78
CA ALA A 35 4.54 -2.19 -4.24
C ALA A 35 4.73 -0.94 -3.39
N VAL A 36 3.72 -0.06 -3.44
CA VAL A 36 3.54 1.00 -2.44
C VAL A 36 2.44 0.54 -1.51
N ILE A 37 2.79 0.21 -0.28
CA ILE A 37 1.87 -0.33 0.71
C ILE A 37 1.39 0.81 1.60
N GLN A 38 0.07 0.96 1.66
CA GLN A 38 -0.59 1.83 2.62
C GLN A 38 -0.82 1.07 3.93
N SER A 39 -0.99 1.82 5.01
CA SER A 39 -1.11 1.23 6.33
C SER A 39 -2.34 0.33 6.47
N THR A 40 -2.28 -0.59 7.44
CA THR A 40 -3.29 -1.65 7.59
C THR A 40 -4.66 -1.13 8.03
N ARG A 41 -5.73 -1.80 7.56
CA ARG A 41 -7.13 -1.51 7.97
C ARG A 41 -7.32 -1.49 9.49
N GLN A 42 -6.60 -2.36 10.22
CA GLN A 42 -6.65 -2.40 11.68
C GLN A 42 -6.09 -1.12 12.31
N GLY A 43 -4.93 -0.67 11.84
CA GLY A 43 -4.33 0.58 12.29
C GLY A 43 -5.24 1.77 12.00
N VAL A 44 -5.78 1.84 10.78
CA VAL A 44 -6.71 2.91 10.36
C VAL A 44 -7.92 2.95 11.29
N GLY A 45 -8.55 1.80 11.54
CA GLY A 45 -9.75 1.72 12.39
C GLY A 45 -9.47 2.20 13.82
N ARG A 46 -8.34 1.81 14.42
CA ARG A 46 -7.96 2.26 15.76
C ARG A 46 -7.67 3.76 15.81
N GLN A 47 -6.97 4.29 14.81
CA GLN A 47 -6.66 5.71 14.71
C GLN A 47 -7.91 6.57 14.59
N ILE A 48 -8.87 6.16 13.73
CA ILE A 48 -10.16 6.84 13.58
C ILE A 48 -10.93 6.84 14.90
N ALA A 49 -11.03 5.69 15.56
CA ALA A 49 -11.77 5.58 16.82
C ALA A 49 -11.20 6.51 17.91
N ASP A 50 -9.86 6.59 18.02
CA ASP A 50 -9.22 7.50 18.96
C ASP A 50 -9.46 8.97 18.61
N MET A 51 -9.30 9.35 17.34
CA MET A 51 -9.53 10.73 16.89
C MET A 51 -10.98 11.17 17.08
N VAL A 52 -11.95 10.31 16.82
CA VAL A 52 -13.38 10.59 17.06
C VAL A 52 -13.65 10.78 18.54
N ARG A 53 -13.07 9.96 19.42
CA ARG A 53 -13.21 10.12 20.88
C ARG A 53 -12.68 11.48 21.34
N ARG A 54 -11.51 11.88 20.84
CA ARG A 54 -10.86 13.17 21.17
C ARG A 54 -11.65 14.36 20.62
N LEU A 55 -12.21 14.22 19.42
CA LEU A 55 -13.13 15.21 18.85
C LEU A 55 -14.37 15.41 19.72
N ILE A 56 -14.99 14.32 20.19
CA ILE A 56 -16.16 14.37 21.09
C ILE A 56 -15.80 15.05 22.43
N ALA A 57 -14.57 14.87 22.91
CA ALA A 57 -14.07 15.51 24.12
C ALA A 57 -13.77 17.02 23.95
N GLY A 58 -13.91 17.57 22.74
CA GLY A 58 -13.69 18.99 22.46
C GLY A 58 -12.23 19.37 22.25
N GLU A 59 -11.36 18.41 21.94
CA GLU A 59 -9.97 18.71 21.56
C GLU A 59 -9.90 19.52 20.25
N ASP A 60 -8.86 20.34 20.13
CA ASP A 60 -8.64 21.20 18.97
C ASP A 60 -8.41 20.36 17.69
N LEU A 61 -9.17 20.67 16.63
CA LEU A 61 -9.09 20.05 15.31
C LEU A 61 -7.68 20.10 14.71
N ALA A 62 -6.88 21.12 15.01
CA ALA A 62 -5.50 21.20 14.53
C ALA A 62 -4.63 20.03 15.05
N THR A 63 -5.00 19.42 16.19
CA THR A 63 -4.31 18.28 16.80
C THR A 63 -4.82 16.92 16.32
N LEU A 64 -5.86 16.92 15.48
CA LEU A 64 -6.54 15.73 14.95
C LEU A 64 -6.22 15.53 13.47
N GLN A 65 -5.03 15.90 13.03
CA GLN A 65 -4.57 15.70 11.65
C GLN A 65 -3.47 14.66 11.65
N VAL A 66 -3.71 13.57 10.91
CA VAL A 66 -2.76 12.46 10.82
C VAL A 66 -2.60 12.10 9.35
N LEU A 67 -1.38 12.30 8.83
CA LEU A 67 -0.98 11.87 7.50
C LEU A 67 -0.04 10.68 7.63
N TRP A 68 -0.49 9.53 7.13
CA TRP A 68 0.32 8.32 7.14
C TRP A 68 1.26 8.28 5.94
N GLN A 69 2.51 7.93 6.21
CA GLN A 69 3.50 7.74 5.17
C GLN A 69 3.37 6.32 4.62
N PRO A 70 3.22 6.16 3.29
CA PRO A 70 3.26 4.84 2.69
C PRO A 70 4.69 4.31 2.72
N GLU A 71 4.81 3.00 2.60
CA GLU A 71 6.10 2.32 2.50
C GLU A 71 6.28 1.74 1.11
N PHE A 72 7.47 1.93 0.53
CA PHE A 72 7.81 1.37 -0.77
C PHE A 72 8.59 0.07 -0.60
N PHE A 73 8.09 -0.98 -1.23
CA PHE A 73 8.70 -2.29 -1.31
C PHE A 73 9.18 -2.48 -2.76
N PRO A 74 10.49 -2.52 -3.02
CA PRO A 74 11.01 -2.52 -4.38
C PRO A 74 10.76 -3.80 -5.18
N GLY A 75 10.53 -4.94 -4.51
CA GLY A 75 10.34 -6.24 -5.18
C GLY A 75 11.41 -6.56 -6.23
N GLU A 76 11.05 -7.37 -7.23
CA GLU A 76 11.87 -7.73 -8.38
C GLU A 76 11.56 -6.90 -9.64
N THR A 77 10.49 -6.09 -9.60
CA THR A 77 9.92 -5.43 -10.78
C THR A 77 10.12 -3.92 -10.83
N ALA A 78 10.84 -3.34 -9.86
CA ALA A 78 11.28 -1.94 -9.91
C ALA A 78 12.48 -1.72 -10.86
#